data_AF-A0A6C0HAU1-F1
#
_entry.id   AF-A0A6C0HAU1-F1
#
_cell.length_a   1.000
_cell.length_b   1.000
_cell.length_c   1.000
_cell.angle_alpha   90.00
_cell.angle_beta   90.00
_cell.angle_gamma   90.00
#
_symmetry.space_group_name_H-M   'P 1'
#
loop_
_entity.id
_entity.type
_entity.pdbx_description
1 polymer ?
#
loop_
_entity_poly.entity_id
_entity_poly.type
_entity_poly.pdbx_seq_one_letter_code
_entity_poly.pdbx_strand_id
1 'polypeptide(L)'
;MTTAHNLSKLTLLSAVTDLSRVLISTTDNSFVTIGNTSTHALSLNGDLVTYKDFFSKTYQIKTKTNGDASTGFRIDSELHCIYSLDNSGNTLLFRENWGKNTDSTCGYIYFTYTGGNLIAKERYVYDTSYHKVDSAFTYANYYVQTSNGNLTLTSSQSSASTYKIYASPFDVSIPYDFNPGSIAYQSNDRVSIIDYISNSISDMESKVAQDMKSTYTSQISTTGSNSSTNSAAEAMLSAIQSTLTANGDSLRYDTSVYSAFRTGLLSYVNNTDSIANGTLGQNSNPYVYFTNETDNSGNYHPFMCIASYSITDRPNHLLDVPRPPGDGTGGYGSSKVTRDATLQQYLFKIPMKDYGVVSNITDNTMGTTLRDDYIASNPSYSVGVNCYNYASKSGLGVTIDGLVMYPIMNNNVVPAQSVAEITSSGFHVGRGMGLHYHADGHGAHDTSFNLYNTHDYHDHKHPPLVGFGFDGIALYGRYEDDHSDMHGYGTALDAYGGHEHGNYGYHYHCHSVSIINGVDQDTSETLFVEDSSNWNVSDNTNV
;
A
#
# COMPACT_ATOMS: atom_id res chain seq x y z
N MET A 1 -7.08 14.18 9.65
CA MET A 1 -6.92 14.82 8.32
C MET A 1 -7.59 16.20 8.29
N THR A 2 -7.00 17.21 8.93
CA THR A 2 -7.55 18.58 8.95
C THR A 2 -6.43 19.58 8.69
N THR A 3 -6.24 19.93 7.42
CA THR A 3 -6.33 21.28 6.80
C THR A 3 -5.65 21.18 5.43
N ALA A 4 -6.40 21.29 4.32
CA ALA A 4 -5.81 21.23 2.99
C ALA A 4 -5.53 22.62 2.38
N HIS A 5 -4.73 22.59 1.30
CA HIS A 5 -4.11 23.73 0.62
C HIS A 5 -5.11 24.79 0.14
N ASN A 6 -4.73 26.06 0.25
CA ASN A 6 -5.51 27.19 -0.22
C ASN A 6 -5.53 27.25 -1.76
N LEU A 7 -6.69 27.49 -2.38
CA LEU A 7 -6.88 27.62 -3.85
C LEU A 7 -5.90 28.60 -4.52
N SER A 8 -5.41 29.60 -3.77
CA SER A 8 -4.39 30.56 -4.22
C SER A 8 -3.01 29.95 -4.50
N LYS A 9 -2.80 28.66 -4.21
CA LYS A 9 -1.54 27.93 -4.44
C LYS A 9 -1.56 26.96 -5.62
N LEU A 10 -2.68 26.79 -6.32
CA LEU A 10 -2.73 25.89 -7.47
C LEU A 10 -2.04 26.51 -8.69
N THR A 11 -1.13 25.75 -9.30
CA THR A 11 -0.38 26.18 -10.48
C THR A 11 -1.13 25.79 -11.75
N LEU A 12 -1.48 26.77 -12.59
CA LEU A 12 -2.12 26.53 -13.89
C LEU A 12 -1.10 25.91 -14.87
N LEU A 13 -1.51 24.84 -15.54
CA LEU A 13 -0.72 24.14 -16.54
C LEU A 13 -1.17 24.52 -17.95
N SER A 14 -0.20 24.75 -18.85
CA SER A 14 -0.44 24.96 -20.28
C SER A 14 -0.54 23.65 -21.06
N ALA A 15 -0.01 22.56 -20.51
CA ALA A 15 -0.03 21.21 -21.06
C ALA A 15 0.09 20.17 -19.94
N VAL A 16 -0.28 18.93 -20.24
CA VAL A 16 -0.09 17.78 -19.34
C VAL A 16 1.06 16.91 -19.83
N THR A 17 1.67 16.15 -18.93
CA THR A 17 2.77 15.22 -19.23
C THR A 17 2.45 13.82 -18.71
N ASP A 18 3.18 12.82 -19.18
CA ASP A 18 2.99 11.44 -18.73
C ASP A 18 3.20 11.33 -17.22
N LEU A 19 2.30 10.60 -16.55
CA LEU A 19 2.23 10.37 -15.09
C LEU A 19 2.01 11.63 -14.25
N SER A 20 1.82 12.80 -14.86
CA SER A 20 1.46 14.02 -14.12
C SER A 20 0.11 13.87 -13.43
N ARG A 21 -0.03 14.49 -12.26
CA ARG A 21 -1.30 14.56 -11.52
C ARG A 21 -1.88 15.95 -11.64
N VAL A 22 -3.17 16.01 -12.00
CA VAL A 22 -3.83 17.27 -12.32
C VAL A 22 -5.22 17.38 -11.70
N LEU A 23 -5.67 18.61 -11.50
CA LEU A 23 -7.08 18.94 -11.27
C LEU A 23 -7.64 19.59 -12.53
N ILE A 24 -8.86 19.22 -12.91
CA ILE A 24 -9.55 19.76 -14.10
C ILE A 24 -10.70 20.63 -13.62
N SER A 25 -10.63 21.95 -13.84
CA SER A 25 -11.66 22.90 -13.42
C SER A 25 -12.42 23.48 -14.61
N THR A 26 -13.70 23.75 -14.40
CA THR A 26 -14.53 24.61 -15.25
C THR A 26 -14.22 26.09 -14.97
N THR A 27 -14.70 26.98 -15.84
CA THR A 27 -14.44 28.43 -15.74
C THR A 27 -14.99 29.10 -14.48
N ASP A 28 -16.00 28.50 -13.85
CA ASP A 28 -16.58 28.92 -12.57
C ASP A 28 -15.84 28.36 -11.34
N ASN A 29 -14.69 27.71 -11.54
CA ASN A 29 -13.87 27.06 -10.52
C ASN A 29 -14.53 25.87 -9.81
N SER A 30 -15.50 25.22 -10.45
CA SER A 30 -15.87 23.84 -10.07
C SER A 30 -14.85 22.86 -10.66
N PHE A 31 -14.58 21.76 -9.96
CA PHE A 31 -13.66 20.72 -10.41
C PHE A 31 -14.39 19.44 -10.77
N VAL A 32 -13.92 18.76 -11.81
CA VAL A 32 -14.33 17.38 -12.09
C VAL A 32 -14.01 16.55 -10.85
N THR A 33 -15.03 15.87 -10.34
CA THR A 33 -14.98 15.12 -9.08
C THR A 33 -15.51 13.72 -9.32
N ILE A 34 -14.79 12.71 -8.83
CA ILE A 34 -15.29 11.33 -8.74
C ILE A 34 -15.96 11.12 -7.38
N GLY A 35 -17.14 10.51 -7.37
CA GLY A 35 -17.85 10.15 -6.14
C GLY A 35 -17.15 9.03 -5.37
N ASN A 36 -17.13 9.14 -4.04
CA ASN A 36 -16.63 8.10 -3.14
C ASN A 36 -17.79 7.20 -2.64
N THR A 37 -18.55 6.67 -3.59
CA THR A 37 -19.65 5.72 -3.39
C THR A 37 -19.51 4.62 -4.43
N SER A 38 -20.24 3.51 -4.29
CA SER A 38 -20.19 2.39 -5.23
C SER A 38 -20.56 2.73 -6.69
N THR A 39 -21.15 3.90 -6.94
CA THR A 39 -21.50 4.37 -8.29
C THR A 39 -20.41 5.22 -8.94
N HIS A 40 -19.43 5.70 -8.16
CA HIS A 40 -18.36 6.59 -8.58
C HIS A 40 -18.85 7.75 -9.47
N ALA A 41 -20.00 8.31 -9.12
CA ALA A 41 -20.69 9.29 -9.95
C ALA A 41 -19.79 10.50 -10.24
N LEU A 42 -19.73 10.88 -11.51
CA LEU A 42 -19.07 12.11 -11.92
C LEU A 42 -19.91 13.31 -11.48
N SER A 43 -19.26 14.30 -10.88
CA SER A 43 -19.89 15.57 -10.51
C SER A 43 -18.92 16.74 -10.69
N LEU A 44 -19.45 17.95 -10.51
CA LEU A 44 -18.67 19.18 -10.47
C LEU A 44 -18.83 19.82 -9.08
N ASN A 45 -17.72 20.03 -8.39
CA ASN A 45 -17.71 20.55 -7.02
C ASN A 45 -16.49 21.49 -6.81
N GLY A 46 -16.68 22.60 -6.10
CA GLY A 46 -15.64 23.61 -5.86
C GLY A 46 -14.86 23.48 -4.55
N ASP A 47 -15.20 22.51 -3.71
CA ASP A 47 -14.63 22.35 -2.37
C ASP A 47 -13.23 21.74 -2.45
N LEU A 48 -12.28 22.36 -1.75
CA LEU A 48 -10.89 21.93 -1.64
C LEU A 48 -10.40 22.17 -0.20
N VAL A 49 -11.05 21.53 0.77
CA VAL A 49 -10.84 21.80 2.21
C VAL A 49 -10.08 20.67 2.90
N THR A 50 -10.32 19.43 2.48
CA THR A 50 -9.77 18.21 3.06
C THR A 50 -8.89 17.45 2.06
N TYR A 51 -8.02 16.55 2.54
CA TYR A 51 -7.27 15.63 1.67
C TYR A 51 -8.20 14.84 0.74
N LYS A 52 -9.34 14.38 1.26
CA LYS A 52 -10.35 13.67 0.47
C LYS A 52 -10.94 14.53 -0.65
N ASP A 53 -11.14 15.83 -0.41
CA ASP A 53 -11.59 16.75 -1.46
C ASP A 53 -10.58 16.85 -2.60
N PHE A 54 -9.28 16.88 -2.27
CA PHE A 54 -8.21 16.92 -3.26
C PHE A 54 -8.05 15.59 -4.00
N PHE A 55 -8.00 14.45 -3.29
CA PHE A 55 -7.86 13.14 -3.93
C PHE A 55 -9.03 12.80 -4.86
N SER A 56 -10.27 13.15 -4.50
CA SER A 56 -11.44 12.96 -5.36
C SER A 56 -11.47 13.85 -6.62
N LYS A 57 -10.58 14.83 -6.71
CA LYS A 57 -10.46 15.80 -7.82
C LYS A 57 -9.10 15.74 -8.52
N THR A 58 -8.21 14.87 -8.05
CA THR A 58 -6.89 14.65 -8.62
C THR A 58 -6.97 13.48 -9.59
N TYR A 59 -6.35 13.66 -10.75
CA TYR A 59 -6.31 12.67 -11.81
C TYR A 59 -4.88 12.45 -12.28
N GLN A 60 -4.48 11.19 -12.36
CA GLN A 60 -3.23 10.79 -13.00
C GLN A 60 -3.41 10.74 -14.52
N ILE A 61 -2.48 11.35 -15.24
CA ILE A 61 -2.46 11.41 -16.70
C ILE A 61 -1.58 10.29 -17.22
N LYS A 62 -2.12 9.41 -18.07
CA LYS A 62 -1.31 8.43 -18.82
C LYS A 62 -1.38 8.71 -20.32
N THR A 63 -0.25 9.12 -20.89
CA THR A 63 -0.14 9.40 -22.32
C THR A 63 -0.20 8.12 -23.16
N LYS A 64 -0.81 8.20 -24.34
CA LYS A 64 -0.90 7.09 -25.29
C LYS A 64 0.49 6.70 -25.79
N THR A 65 1.27 7.69 -26.18
CA THR A 65 2.69 7.55 -26.51
C THR A 65 3.47 8.14 -25.34
N ASN A 66 4.32 7.35 -24.69
CA ASN A 66 5.03 7.77 -23.48
C ASN A 66 5.70 9.14 -23.69
N GLY A 67 5.33 10.09 -22.84
CA GLY A 67 5.87 11.46 -22.85
C GLY A 67 5.23 12.41 -23.86
N ASP A 68 4.27 11.96 -24.68
CA ASP A 68 3.62 12.79 -25.70
C ASP A 68 2.09 12.82 -25.56
N ALA A 69 1.62 13.83 -24.82
CA ALA A 69 0.20 14.11 -24.63
C ALA A 69 -0.52 14.61 -25.89
N SER A 70 0.20 15.02 -26.95
CA SER A 70 -0.42 15.47 -28.20
C SER A 70 -1.08 14.32 -28.97
N THR A 71 -0.60 13.10 -28.76
CA THR A 71 -1.16 11.86 -29.32
C THR A 71 -2.40 11.35 -28.59
N GLY A 72 -2.70 11.94 -27.42
CA GLY A 72 -3.81 11.57 -26.55
C GLY A 72 -3.34 11.14 -25.17
N PHE A 73 -4.16 11.39 -24.15
CA PHE A 73 -3.92 10.95 -22.77
C PHE A 73 -5.21 10.45 -22.10
N ARG A 74 -5.05 9.43 -21.27
CA ARG A 74 -6.07 8.86 -20.40
C ARG A 74 -6.09 9.64 -19.08
N ILE A 75 -7.27 9.77 -18.50
CA ILE A 75 -7.52 10.44 -17.21
C ILE A 75 -7.94 9.36 -16.22
N ASP A 76 -7.05 9.01 -15.29
CA ASP A 76 -7.27 8.01 -14.24
C ASP A 76 -7.53 8.73 -12.92
N SER A 77 -8.46 8.25 -12.11
CA SER A 77 -8.69 8.81 -10.77
C SER A 77 -7.47 8.59 -9.87
N GLU A 78 -7.11 9.56 -9.04
CA GLU A 78 -6.11 9.32 -7.99
C GLU A 78 -6.71 8.47 -6.86
N LEU A 79 -7.89 8.86 -6.37
CA LEU A 79 -8.55 8.21 -5.23
C LEU A 79 -9.00 6.77 -5.53
N HIS A 80 -9.54 6.53 -6.73
CA HIS A 80 -10.01 5.23 -7.17
C HIS A 80 -9.20 4.81 -8.40
N CYS A 81 -7.91 4.50 -8.23
CA CYS A 81 -6.96 4.40 -9.35
C CYS A 81 -7.25 3.33 -10.39
N ILE A 82 -8.15 2.39 -10.10
CA ILE A 82 -8.66 1.45 -11.11
C ILE A 82 -9.76 2.05 -12.00
N TYR A 83 -10.20 3.29 -11.77
CA TYR A 83 -11.24 3.98 -12.53
C TYR A 83 -10.67 5.05 -13.46
N SER A 84 -11.20 5.08 -14.69
CA SER A 84 -10.81 6.04 -15.73
C SER A 84 -12.03 6.74 -16.33
N LEU A 85 -11.81 7.93 -16.89
CA LEU A 85 -12.86 8.67 -17.59
C LEU A 85 -13.23 7.99 -18.92
N ASP A 86 -14.51 7.65 -19.04
CA ASP A 86 -15.10 6.97 -20.19
C ASP A 86 -16.47 7.58 -20.53
N ASN A 87 -17.25 6.97 -21.44
CA ASN A 87 -18.60 7.42 -21.79
C ASN A 87 -19.69 6.34 -21.71
N SER A 88 -20.93 6.80 -21.61
CA SER A 88 -22.16 6.03 -21.86
C SER A 88 -23.06 6.90 -22.74
N GLY A 89 -23.25 6.49 -23.99
CA GLY A 89 -23.75 7.41 -25.01
C GLY A 89 -22.84 8.63 -25.12
N ASN A 90 -23.40 9.84 -25.12
CA ASN A 90 -22.62 11.07 -25.15
C ASN A 90 -22.27 11.62 -23.75
N THR A 91 -22.62 10.95 -22.66
CA THR A 91 -22.32 11.41 -21.30
C THR A 91 -21.03 10.78 -20.79
N LEU A 92 -20.14 11.57 -20.19
CA LEU A 92 -18.92 11.08 -19.56
C LEU A 92 -19.20 10.58 -18.14
N LEU A 93 -18.50 9.52 -17.74
CA LEU A 93 -18.53 8.96 -16.40
C LEU A 93 -17.20 8.27 -16.08
N PHE A 94 -16.96 7.95 -14.80
CA PHE A 94 -15.87 7.06 -14.42
C PHE A 94 -16.31 5.61 -14.52
N ARG A 95 -15.46 4.76 -15.11
CA ARG A 95 -15.66 3.30 -15.16
C ARG A 95 -14.44 2.58 -14.64
N GLU A 96 -14.68 1.44 -13.99
CA GLU A 96 -13.64 0.49 -13.61
C GLU A 96 -12.93 0.03 -14.88
N ASN A 97 -11.64 0.30 -14.97
CA ASN A 97 -10.78 0.07 -16.11
C ASN A 97 -10.14 -1.32 -16.03
N TRP A 98 -9.86 -1.82 -14.82
CA TRP A 98 -9.43 -3.19 -14.59
C TRP A 98 -9.90 -3.66 -13.21
N GLY A 99 -10.23 -4.95 -13.09
CA GLY A 99 -10.68 -5.56 -11.83
C GLY A 99 -11.76 -6.61 -12.10
N LYS A 100 -12.58 -6.92 -11.08
CA LYS A 100 -13.56 -8.02 -11.19
C LYS A 100 -14.87 -7.60 -11.81
N ASN A 101 -15.26 -6.33 -11.71
CA ASN A 101 -16.52 -5.88 -12.29
C ASN A 101 -16.34 -5.34 -13.70
N THR A 102 -15.17 -5.51 -14.31
CA THR A 102 -14.92 -5.10 -15.69
C THR A 102 -15.55 -6.05 -16.69
N ASP A 103 -16.32 -5.48 -17.61
CA ASP A 103 -16.90 -6.19 -18.75
C ASP A 103 -16.60 -5.43 -20.06
N SER A 104 -17.12 -5.92 -21.19
CA SER A 104 -16.89 -5.30 -22.51
C SER A 104 -17.44 -3.87 -22.66
N THR A 105 -18.25 -3.38 -21.70
CA THR A 105 -18.73 -2.01 -21.66
C THR A 105 -17.79 -1.07 -20.91
N CYS A 106 -16.89 -1.62 -20.09
CA CYS A 106 -15.83 -0.88 -19.41
C CYS A 106 -14.71 -0.47 -20.36
N GLY A 107 -14.01 0.61 -20.01
CA GLY A 107 -12.98 1.18 -20.86
C GLY A 107 -12.54 2.57 -20.41
N TYR A 108 -11.93 3.28 -21.34
CA TYR A 108 -11.48 4.65 -21.16
C TYR A 108 -11.36 5.38 -22.50
N ILE A 109 -11.36 6.70 -22.44
CA ILE A 109 -11.15 7.58 -23.60
C ILE A 109 -9.78 8.24 -23.52
N TYR A 110 -9.07 8.29 -24.64
CA TYR A 110 -7.95 9.19 -24.85
C TYR A 110 -8.45 10.57 -25.25
N PHE A 111 -8.00 11.59 -24.53
CA PHE A 111 -8.30 13.00 -24.80
C PHE A 111 -7.06 13.75 -25.27
N THR A 112 -7.28 14.84 -25.98
CA THR A 112 -6.27 15.90 -26.17
C THR A 112 -6.78 17.19 -25.54
N TYR A 113 -5.85 18.06 -25.17
CA TYR A 113 -6.17 19.36 -24.58
C TYR A 113 -5.59 20.47 -25.46
N THR A 114 -6.45 21.33 -26.01
CA THR A 114 -6.03 22.41 -26.91
C THR A 114 -6.96 23.60 -26.76
N GLY A 115 -6.39 24.80 -26.58
CA GLY A 115 -7.16 26.03 -26.44
C GLY A 115 -8.15 26.03 -25.26
N GLY A 116 -7.87 25.24 -24.21
CA GLY A 116 -8.78 25.06 -23.09
C GLY A 116 -9.88 24.01 -23.30
N ASN A 117 -10.01 23.42 -24.49
CA ASN A 117 -10.99 22.36 -24.73
C ASN A 117 -10.36 20.97 -24.54
N LEU A 118 -11.10 20.07 -23.89
CA LEU A 118 -10.83 18.63 -23.93
C LEU A 118 -11.53 18.05 -25.16
N ILE A 119 -10.80 17.25 -25.94
CA ILE A 119 -11.27 16.68 -27.20
C ILE A 119 -11.04 15.17 -27.16
N ALA A 120 -12.12 14.39 -27.24
CA ALA A 120 -12.04 12.94 -27.29
C ALA A 120 -11.39 12.49 -28.61
N LYS A 121 -10.53 11.47 -28.58
CA LYS A 121 -9.82 10.96 -29.76
C LYS A 121 -10.21 9.53 -30.08
N GLU A 122 -9.93 8.64 -29.15
CA GLU A 122 -10.17 7.20 -29.29
C GLU A 122 -10.66 6.66 -27.97
N ARG A 123 -11.45 5.59 -28.03
CA ARG A 123 -11.89 4.84 -26.86
C ARG A 123 -11.28 3.45 -26.92
N TYR A 124 -10.90 2.95 -25.76
CA TYR A 124 -10.46 1.58 -25.57
C TYR A 124 -11.46 0.88 -24.66
N VAL A 125 -11.85 -0.33 -25.03
CA VAL A 125 -12.71 -1.20 -24.22
C VAL A 125 -11.91 -2.30 -23.60
N TYR A 126 -12.34 -2.72 -22.42
CA TYR A 126 -11.78 -3.86 -21.72
C TYR A 126 -11.82 -5.11 -22.60
N ASP A 127 -10.71 -5.86 -22.59
CA ASP A 127 -10.56 -7.13 -23.30
C ASP A 127 -9.78 -8.11 -22.42
N THR A 128 -10.06 -9.41 -22.54
CA THR A 128 -9.42 -10.45 -21.71
C THR A 128 -7.89 -10.42 -21.68
N SER A 129 -7.24 -9.86 -22.73
CA SER A 129 -5.78 -9.69 -22.76
C SER A 129 -5.29 -8.39 -22.10
N TYR A 130 -6.10 -7.32 -22.12
CA TYR A 130 -6.01 -6.08 -21.33
C TYR A 130 -7.07 -5.07 -21.85
N HIS A 131 -6.81 -4.43 -22.99
CA HIS A 131 -7.67 -3.45 -23.64
C HIS A 131 -7.49 -3.47 -25.15
N LYS A 132 -8.53 -3.12 -25.91
CA LYS A 132 -8.46 -2.94 -27.37
C LYS A 132 -9.19 -1.68 -27.81
N VAL A 133 -8.81 -1.16 -28.97
CA VAL A 133 -9.49 -0.02 -29.60
C VAL A 133 -10.96 -0.37 -29.85
N ASP A 134 -11.86 0.52 -29.43
CA ASP A 134 -13.28 0.45 -29.73
C ASP A 134 -13.56 0.99 -31.13
N SER A 135 -13.64 0.09 -32.12
CA SER A 135 -13.95 0.45 -33.50
C SER A 135 -15.35 1.04 -33.69
N ALA A 136 -16.24 0.92 -32.70
CA ALA A 136 -17.59 1.48 -32.73
C ALA A 136 -17.69 2.88 -32.09
N PHE A 137 -16.57 3.44 -31.62
CA PHE A 137 -16.56 4.75 -30.97
C PHE A 137 -16.86 5.89 -31.95
N THR A 138 -18.06 6.48 -31.85
CA THR A 138 -18.56 7.52 -32.77
C THR A 138 -18.25 8.94 -32.33
N TYR A 139 -17.70 9.15 -31.12
CA TYR A 139 -17.42 10.48 -30.56
C TYR A 139 -15.97 10.93 -30.77
N ALA A 140 -15.25 10.33 -31.71
CA ALA A 140 -13.91 10.76 -32.08
C ALA A 140 -13.94 12.23 -32.57
N ASN A 141 -13.04 13.05 -32.02
CA ASN A 141 -12.93 14.51 -32.20
C ASN A 141 -14.10 15.34 -31.67
N TYR A 142 -14.95 14.77 -30.80
CA TYR A 142 -15.96 15.55 -30.10
C TYR A 142 -15.33 16.30 -28.91
N TYR A 143 -15.88 17.47 -28.61
CA TYR A 143 -15.48 18.33 -27.51
C TYR A 143 -16.24 17.97 -26.24
N VAL A 144 -15.60 18.15 -25.09
CA VAL A 144 -16.28 18.05 -23.79
C VAL A 144 -17.07 19.34 -23.53
N GLN A 145 -18.34 19.18 -23.17
CA GLN A 145 -19.28 20.22 -22.79
C GLN A 145 -19.77 19.97 -21.36
N THR A 146 -19.74 20.99 -20.53
CA THR A 146 -20.45 21.00 -19.25
C THR A 146 -21.91 21.40 -19.49
N SER A 147 -22.85 20.54 -19.09
CA SER A 147 -24.29 20.79 -19.21
C SER A 147 -25.04 20.19 -18.03
N ASN A 148 -25.85 21.00 -17.33
CA ASN A 148 -26.64 20.58 -16.16
C ASN A 148 -25.84 19.81 -15.11
N GLY A 149 -24.62 20.26 -14.79
CA GLY A 149 -23.73 19.61 -13.81
C GLY A 149 -23.07 18.31 -14.30
N ASN A 150 -23.30 17.90 -15.55
CA ASN A 150 -22.69 16.73 -16.17
C ASN A 150 -21.66 17.16 -17.23
N LEU A 151 -20.80 16.21 -17.61
CA LEU A 151 -19.91 16.34 -18.76
C LEU A 151 -20.45 15.49 -19.91
N THR A 152 -20.61 16.09 -21.09
CA THR A 152 -21.10 15.42 -22.30
C THR A 152 -20.17 15.70 -23.49
N LEU A 153 -20.29 14.89 -24.54
CA LEU A 153 -19.55 15.01 -25.79
C LEU A 153 -20.43 15.69 -26.86
N THR A 154 -19.87 16.70 -27.52
CA THR A 154 -20.52 17.46 -28.59
C THR A 154 -19.61 17.61 -29.81
N SER A 155 -20.15 17.50 -31.02
CA SER A 155 -19.40 17.75 -32.26
C SER A 155 -19.19 19.24 -32.52
N SER A 156 -19.93 20.13 -31.84
CA SER A 156 -19.86 21.57 -32.03
C SER A 156 -18.85 22.22 -31.09
N GLN A 157 -17.78 22.78 -31.65
CA GLN A 157 -16.79 23.53 -30.87
C GLN A 157 -17.41 24.75 -30.17
N SER A 158 -18.42 25.39 -30.75
CA SER A 158 -19.08 26.55 -30.12
C SER A 158 -19.89 26.18 -28.87
N SER A 159 -20.22 24.89 -28.71
CA SER A 159 -20.89 24.36 -27.53
C SER A 159 -19.91 23.76 -26.51
N ALA A 160 -18.62 23.68 -26.86
CA ALA A 160 -17.58 23.15 -26.00
C ALA A 160 -17.37 24.04 -24.76
N SER A 161 -17.08 23.40 -23.63
CA SER A 161 -16.67 24.12 -22.43
C SER A 161 -15.16 24.34 -22.43
N THR A 162 -14.75 25.43 -21.78
CA THR A 162 -13.34 25.71 -21.51
C THR A 162 -12.99 25.20 -20.12
N TYR A 163 -11.89 24.47 -20.03
CA TYR A 163 -11.35 23.91 -18.81
C TYR A 163 -9.98 24.49 -18.52
N LYS A 164 -9.67 24.64 -17.23
CA LYS A 164 -8.34 24.93 -16.71
C LYS A 164 -7.78 23.66 -16.10
N ILE A 165 -6.52 23.35 -16.41
CA ILE A 165 -5.82 22.22 -15.81
C ILE A 165 -4.82 22.78 -14.81
N TYR A 166 -4.89 22.33 -13.56
CA TYR A 166 -3.99 22.72 -12.49
C TYR A 166 -3.10 21.54 -12.10
N ALA A 167 -1.86 21.81 -11.71
CA ALA A 167 -1.02 20.80 -11.09
C ALA A 167 -1.63 20.36 -9.74
N SER A 168 -1.56 19.06 -9.45
CA SER A 168 -1.87 18.55 -8.12
C SER A 168 -0.92 19.14 -7.08
N PRO A 169 -1.40 19.47 -5.86
CA PRO A 169 -0.52 19.86 -4.77
C PRO A 169 0.22 18.67 -4.14
N PHE A 170 -0.14 17.43 -4.49
CA PHE A 170 0.49 16.24 -3.95
C PHE A 170 1.83 15.99 -4.63
N ASP A 171 2.88 15.87 -3.81
CA ASP A 171 4.15 15.32 -4.24
C ASP A 171 4.15 13.80 -4.00
N VAL A 172 4.32 13.08 -5.09
CA VAL A 172 4.30 11.62 -5.22
C VAL A 172 5.49 11.16 -6.06
N SER A 173 6.45 12.07 -6.28
CA SER A 173 7.66 11.76 -6.99
C SER A 173 8.42 10.66 -6.26
N ILE A 174 9.08 9.78 -7.00
CA ILE A 174 9.91 8.74 -6.40
C ILE A 174 11.13 9.44 -5.78
N PRO A 175 11.34 9.37 -4.46
CA PRO A 175 12.49 10.00 -3.83
C PRO A 175 13.78 9.35 -4.30
N TYR A 176 14.90 10.09 -4.21
CA TYR A 176 16.22 9.58 -4.59
C TYR A 176 16.53 8.25 -3.89
N ASP A 177 16.21 8.12 -2.60
CA ASP A 177 16.47 6.90 -1.82
C ASP A 177 15.70 5.67 -2.33
N PHE A 178 14.64 5.85 -3.13
CA PHE A 178 13.85 4.76 -3.73
C PHE A 178 14.16 4.53 -5.21
N ASN A 179 15.05 5.34 -5.79
CA ASN A 179 15.60 5.17 -7.14
C ASN A 179 16.96 5.88 -7.27
N PRO A 180 17.99 5.46 -6.51
CA PRO A 180 19.28 6.17 -6.49
C PRO A 180 19.98 6.10 -7.84
N GLY A 181 19.79 4.98 -8.56
CA GLY A 181 20.28 4.81 -9.93
C GLY A 181 19.58 5.67 -10.99
N SER A 182 18.58 6.48 -10.62
CA SER A 182 17.78 7.30 -11.54
C SER A 182 17.26 6.50 -12.74
N ILE A 183 16.82 5.26 -12.46
CA ILE A 183 16.29 4.34 -13.46
C ILE A 183 15.05 4.98 -14.08
N ALA A 184 15.06 5.12 -15.40
CA ALA A 184 13.95 5.68 -16.15
C ALA A 184 12.73 4.76 -16.13
N TYR A 185 11.55 5.35 -16.31
CA TYR A 185 10.29 4.62 -16.43
C TYR A 185 10.33 3.58 -17.56
N GLN A 186 9.97 2.34 -17.22
CA GLN A 186 9.93 1.23 -18.15
C GLN A 186 8.57 1.14 -18.84
N SER A 187 8.59 1.15 -20.18
CA SER A 187 7.41 1.17 -21.04
C SER A 187 6.76 -0.19 -21.30
N ASN A 188 7.22 -1.23 -20.61
CA ASN A 188 6.72 -2.59 -20.77
C ASN A 188 5.20 -2.65 -20.61
N ASP A 189 4.58 -3.56 -21.35
CA ASP A 189 3.16 -3.86 -21.19
C ASP A 189 2.86 -4.34 -19.76
N ARG A 190 1.66 -4.02 -19.27
CA ARG A 190 1.22 -4.48 -17.95
C ARG A 190 0.85 -5.95 -17.99
N VAL A 191 1.09 -6.65 -16.89
CA VAL A 191 0.55 -7.99 -16.67
C VAL A 191 -0.97 -7.90 -16.53
N SER A 192 -1.71 -8.83 -17.15
CA SER A 192 -3.15 -8.93 -16.94
C SER A 192 -3.43 -9.52 -15.56
N ILE A 193 -4.27 -8.85 -14.77
CA ILE A 193 -4.65 -9.33 -13.44
C ILE A 193 -5.73 -10.42 -13.46
N ILE A 194 -6.31 -10.75 -14.62
CA ILE A 194 -7.47 -11.66 -14.71
C ILE A 194 -7.20 -13.03 -14.08
N ASP A 195 -5.98 -13.55 -14.23
CA ASP A 195 -5.58 -14.86 -13.68
C ASP A 195 -5.28 -14.81 -12.17
N TYR A 196 -5.23 -13.61 -11.59
CA TYR A 196 -4.92 -13.37 -10.17
C TYR A 196 -6.16 -12.99 -9.35
N ILE A 197 -7.28 -12.71 -10.01
CA ILE A 197 -8.56 -12.41 -9.38
C ILE A 197 -9.20 -13.72 -8.92
N SER A 198 -8.78 -14.23 -7.76
CA SER A 198 -9.30 -15.48 -7.20
C SER A 198 -9.97 -15.31 -5.83
N ASN A 199 -9.49 -14.38 -5.02
CA ASN A 199 -9.91 -14.25 -3.61
C ASN A 199 -11.12 -13.32 -3.46
N SER A 200 -11.97 -13.60 -2.45
CA SER A 200 -13.04 -12.70 -2.04
C SER A 200 -13.06 -12.47 -0.53
N ILE A 201 -13.55 -11.32 -0.09
CA ILE A 201 -13.68 -10.96 1.33
C ILE A 201 -14.45 -12.04 2.11
N SER A 202 -15.55 -12.54 1.53
CA SER A 202 -16.38 -13.57 2.15
C SER A 202 -15.64 -14.88 2.43
N ASP A 203 -14.61 -15.22 1.66
CA ASP A 203 -13.87 -16.48 1.85
C ASP A 203 -13.07 -16.44 3.15
N MET A 204 -12.35 -15.34 3.42
CA MET A 204 -11.60 -15.18 4.66
C MET A 204 -12.54 -15.13 5.87
N GLU A 205 -13.58 -14.32 5.81
CA GLU A 205 -14.47 -14.13 6.95
C GLU A 205 -15.17 -15.44 7.32
N SER A 206 -15.63 -16.18 6.32
CA SER A 206 -16.25 -17.50 6.52
C SER A 206 -15.24 -18.49 7.09
N LYS A 207 -14.01 -18.53 6.56
CA LYS A 207 -12.98 -19.46 7.01
C LYS A 207 -12.57 -19.20 8.46
N VAL A 208 -12.28 -17.94 8.81
CA VAL A 208 -11.95 -17.55 10.19
C VAL A 208 -13.09 -17.91 11.15
N ALA A 209 -14.34 -17.66 10.77
CA ALA A 209 -15.49 -18.00 11.61
C ALA A 209 -15.70 -19.51 11.78
N GLN A 210 -15.48 -20.31 10.73
CA GLN A 210 -15.67 -21.76 10.75
C GLN A 210 -14.59 -22.49 11.55
N ASP A 211 -13.33 -22.06 11.42
CA ASP A 211 -12.19 -22.72 12.04
C ASP A 211 -11.97 -22.24 13.50
N MET A 212 -12.73 -21.24 13.97
CA MET A 212 -12.56 -20.66 15.29
C MET A 212 -13.02 -21.59 16.42
N LYS A 213 -12.13 -21.83 17.40
CA LYS A 213 -12.51 -22.49 18.65
C LYS A 213 -13.54 -21.65 19.42
N SER A 214 -14.56 -22.31 19.98
CA SER A 214 -15.67 -21.66 20.70
C SER A 214 -15.23 -20.72 21.82
N THR A 215 -14.08 -20.95 22.45
CA THR A 215 -13.49 -20.09 23.47
C THR A 215 -13.15 -18.69 22.97
N TYR A 216 -12.88 -18.51 21.67
CA TYR A 216 -12.43 -17.23 21.10
C TYR A 216 -13.47 -16.52 20.25
N THR A 217 -14.60 -17.17 19.93
CA THR A 217 -15.59 -16.67 18.96
C THR A 217 -16.19 -15.31 19.34
N SER A 218 -16.28 -14.99 20.63
CA SER A 218 -16.79 -13.69 21.10
C SER A 218 -15.96 -12.51 20.61
N GLN A 219 -14.65 -12.69 20.37
CA GLN A 219 -13.73 -11.66 19.89
C GLN A 219 -13.91 -11.33 18.41
N ILE A 220 -14.58 -12.19 17.64
CA ILE A 220 -14.73 -12.05 16.17
C ILE A 220 -16.20 -12.04 15.72
N SER A 221 -17.13 -11.83 16.65
CA SER A 221 -18.58 -11.84 16.38
C SER A 221 -19.06 -10.69 15.48
N THR A 222 -18.20 -9.71 15.21
CA THR A 222 -18.44 -8.58 14.31
C THR A 222 -17.11 -8.17 13.68
N THR A 223 -17.12 -7.81 12.39
CA THR A 223 -15.94 -7.30 11.70
C THR A 223 -15.61 -5.87 12.14
N GLY A 224 -14.32 -5.54 12.20
CA GLY A 224 -13.86 -4.18 12.53
C GLY A 224 -14.15 -3.77 13.98
N SER A 225 -14.07 -2.46 14.24
CA SER A 225 -14.26 -1.88 15.57
C SER A 225 -15.67 -2.09 16.12
N ASN A 226 -15.77 -2.84 17.24
CA ASN A 226 -17.03 -3.10 17.92
C ASN A 226 -16.82 -3.21 19.44
N SER A 227 -17.70 -2.59 20.23
CA SER A 227 -17.56 -2.54 21.70
C SER A 227 -17.64 -3.90 22.37
N SER A 228 -18.51 -4.81 21.91
CA SER A 228 -18.65 -6.16 22.47
C SER A 228 -17.45 -7.04 22.17
N THR A 229 -16.95 -7.02 20.93
CA THR A 229 -15.70 -7.74 20.58
C THR A 229 -14.50 -7.18 21.33
N ASN A 230 -14.46 -5.86 21.56
CA ASN A 230 -13.41 -5.22 22.35
C ASN A 230 -13.42 -5.72 23.80
N SER A 231 -14.58 -5.73 24.46
CA SER A 231 -14.69 -6.26 25.82
C SER A 231 -14.28 -7.74 25.91
N ALA A 232 -14.61 -8.55 24.90
CA ALA A 232 -14.17 -9.94 24.86
C ALA A 232 -12.65 -10.08 24.71
N ALA A 233 -12.03 -9.24 23.87
CA ALA A 233 -10.58 -9.24 23.65
C ALA A 233 -9.81 -8.80 24.90
N GLU A 234 -10.27 -7.75 25.59
CA GLU A 234 -9.68 -7.29 26.87
C GLU A 234 -9.76 -8.35 27.98
N ALA A 235 -10.88 -9.08 28.04
CA ALA A 235 -11.01 -10.21 28.96
C ALA A 235 -10.01 -11.33 28.65
N MET A 236 -9.78 -11.63 27.36
CA MET A 236 -8.78 -12.61 26.93
C MET A 236 -7.35 -12.17 27.25
N LEU A 237 -7.00 -10.91 26.98
CA LEU A 237 -5.70 -10.34 27.35
C LEU A 237 -5.44 -10.45 28.86
N SER A 238 -6.46 -10.12 29.67
CA SER A 238 -6.37 -10.22 31.13
C SER A 238 -6.18 -11.68 31.60
N ALA A 239 -6.85 -12.63 30.94
CA ALA A 239 -6.69 -14.07 31.21
C ALA A 239 -5.30 -14.57 30.80
N ILE A 240 -4.76 -14.11 29.66
CA ILE A 240 -3.41 -14.41 29.20
C ILE A 240 -2.38 -13.92 30.21
N GLN A 241 -2.42 -12.63 30.58
CA GLN A 241 -1.51 -12.03 31.56
C GLN A 241 -1.51 -12.83 32.88
N SER A 242 -2.70 -13.16 33.38
CA SER A 242 -2.87 -13.93 34.62
C SER A 242 -2.27 -15.34 34.50
N THR A 243 -2.50 -16.00 33.36
CA THR A 243 -2.01 -17.36 33.08
C THR A 243 -0.49 -17.40 32.99
N LEU A 244 0.12 -16.47 32.25
CA LEU A 244 1.58 -16.40 32.15
C LEU A 244 2.21 -16.10 33.51
N THR A 245 1.70 -15.11 34.23
CA THR A 245 2.21 -14.74 35.56
C THR A 245 2.15 -15.92 36.54
N ALA A 246 1.05 -16.69 36.52
CA ALA A 246 0.89 -17.87 37.36
C ALA A 246 1.89 -18.99 37.03
N ASN A 247 2.36 -19.06 35.78
CA ASN A 247 3.37 -20.01 35.32
C ASN A 247 4.81 -19.48 35.40
N GLY A 248 5.03 -18.28 35.96
CA GLY A 248 6.34 -17.66 36.05
C GLY A 248 6.84 -17.07 34.73
N ASP A 249 5.96 -16.90 33.76
CA ASP A 249 6.21 -16.26 32.47
C ASP A 249 5.65 -14.82 32.43
N SER A 250 5.98 -14.07 31.38
CA SER A 250 5.46 -12.73 31.14
C SER A 250 5.05 -12.52 29.68
N LEU A 251 4.16 -11.55 29.46
CA LEU A 251 4.01 -10.92 28.15
C LEU A 251 5.27 -10.09 27.84
N ARG A 252 5.61 -9.96 26.56
CA ARG A 252 6.70 -9.09 26.09
C ARG A 252 6.39 -7.61 26.33
N TYR A 253 5.14 -7.23 26.07
CA TYR A 253 4.65 -5.86 26.28
C TYR A 253 3.44 -5.85 27.22
N ASP A 254 3.16 -4.68 27.78
CA ASP A 254 1.93 -4.46 28.54
C ASP A 254 0.68 -4.71 27.67
N THR A 255 -0.42 -5.17 28.27
CA THR A 255 -1.66 -5.47 27.53
C THR A 255 -2.20 -4.26 26.77
N SER A 256 -1.94 -3.03 27.25
CA SER A 256 -2.32 -1.79 26.56
C SER A 256 -1.69 -1.63 25.19
N VAL A 257 -0.48 -2.16 24.95
CA VAL A 257 0.17 -2.11 23.62
C VAL A 257 -0.61 -2.96 22.62
N TYR A 258 -0.95 -4.20 22.99
CA TYR A 258 -1.74 -5.10 22.15
C TYR A 258 -3.16 -4.57 21.93
N SER A 259 -3.78 -3.98 22.96
CA SER A 259 -5.10 -3.35 22.87
C SER A 259 -5.11 -2.14 21.92
N ALA A 260 -4.10 -1.27 22.02
CA ALA A 260 -3.96 -0.11 21.14
C ALA A 260 -3.71 -0.53 19.68
N PHE A 261 -2.81 -1.49 19.45
CA PHE A 261 -2.53 -2.00 18.11
C PHE A 261 -3.76 -2.67 17.47
N ARG A 262 -4.49 -3.49 18.24
CA ARG A 262 -5.77 -4.07 17.82
C ARG A 262 -6.78 -2.98 17.43
N THR A 263 -6.90 -1.93 18.24
CA THR A 263 -7.84 -0.82 17.98
C THR A 263 -7.48 -0.10 16.69
N GLY A 264 -6.20 0.17 16.47
CA GLY A 264 -5.70 0.77 15.23
C GLY A 264 -6.05 -0.09 14.02
N LEU A 265 -5.63 -1.35 13.98
CA LEU A 265 -5.90 -2.29 12.88
C LEU A 265 -7.39 -2.36 12.49
N LEU A 266 -8.27 -2.51 13.47
CA LEU A 266 -9.72 -2.63 13.27
C LEU A 266 -10.40 -1.32 12.83
N SER A 267 -9.72 -0.18 12.96
CA SER A 267 -10.22 1.13 12.53
C SER A 267 -9.99 1.42 11.04
N TYR A 268 -9.05 0.72 10.39
CA TYR A 268 -8.77 0.92 8.98
C TYR A 268 -9.91 0.40 8.10
N VAL A 269 -10.43 1.32 7.29
CA VAL A 269 -11.49 1.07 6.33
C VAL A 269 -10.98 1.48 4.95
N ASN A 270 -11.17 0.60 3.98
CA ASN A 270 -10.80 0.88 2.61
C ASN A 270 -11.65 2.05 2.07
N ASN A 271 -11.00 3.17 1.80
CA ASN A 271 -11.62 4.36 1.21
C ASN A 271 -11.22 4.56 -0.26
N THR A 272 -10.57 3.57 -0.87
CA THR A 272 -10.06 3.65 -2.25
C THR A 272 -10.40 2.41 -3.05
N ASP A 273 -10.51 2.55 -4.36
CA ASP A 273 -10.54 1.41 -5.27
C ASP A 273 -9.20 1.35 -5.98
N SER A 274 -8.22 0.82 -5.26
CA SER A 274 -6.82 0.69 -5.71
C SER A 274 -6.37 -0.76 -5.89
N ILE A 275 -7.16 -1.71 -5.38
CA ILE A 275 -6.91 -3.14 -5.40
C ILE A 275 -8.10 -3.85 -6.06
N ALA A 276 -7.84 -4.68 -7.07
CA ALA A 276 -8.89 -5.49 -7.67
C ALA A 276 -9.45 -6.49 -6.64
N ASN A 277 -10.78 -6.67 -6.61
CA ASN A 277 -11.54 -7.39 -5.57
C ASN A 277 -11.59 -6.72 -4.20
N GLY A 278 -11.01 -5.53 -4.05
CA GLY A 278 -11.38 -4.65 -2.95
C GLY A 278 -12.82 -4.15 -3.10
N THR A 279 -13.42 -3.78 -1.99
CA THR A 279 -14.73 -3.15 -1.89
C THR A 279 -14.59 -1.89 -1.05
N LEU A 280 -15.10 -0.77 -1.55
CA LEU A 280 -15.15 0.47 -0.80
C LEU A 280 -15.94 0.29 0.51
N GLY A 281 -15.39 0.76 1.62
CA GLY A 281 -16.01 0.68 2.94
C GLY A 281 -15.75 -0.63 3.71
N GLN A 282 -15.05 -1.60 3.13
CA GLN A 282 -14.65 -2.80 3.89
C GLN A 282 -13.55 -2.49 4.90
N ASN A 283 -13.45 -3.25 5.99
CA ASN A 283 -12.27 -3.21 6.86
C ASN A 283 -11.06 -3.82 6.14
N SER A 284 -9.89 -3.18 6.25
CA SER A 284 -8.62 -3.81 5.81
C SER A 284 -8.26 -5.00 6.71
N ASN A 285 -8.64 -4.90 7.99
CA ASN A 285 -8.46 -5.95 9.00
C ASN A 285 -9.84 -6.31 9.58
N PRO A 286 -10.52 -7.35 9.08
CA PRO A 286 -11.85 -7.71 9.58
C PRO A 286 -11.80 -8.23 11.01
N TYR A 287 -10.74 -8.95 11.40
CA TYR A 287 -10.65 -9.57 12.73
C TYR A 287 -9.25 -9.46 13.32
N VAL A 288 -9.21 -9.11 14.61
CA VAL A 288 -8.02 -9.17 15.46
C VAL A 288 -8.43 -9.75 16.80
N TYR A 289 -7.83 -10.87 17.19
CA TYR A 289 -8.22 -11.64 18.37
C TYR A 289 -7.00 -12.27 19.05
N PHE A 290 -7.14 -12.58 20.33
CA PHE A 290 -6.07 -13.17 21.13
C PHE A 290 -6.38 -14.64 21.41
N THR A 291 -5.34 -15.47 21.37
CA THR A 291 -5.40 -16.90 21.69
C THR A 291 -4.41 -17.23 22.79
N ASN A 292 -4.64 -18.32 23.53
CA ASN A 292 -3.76 -18.77 24.61
C ASN A 292 -3.67 -20.30 24.63
N GLU A 293 -3.19 -20.87 23.53
CA GLU A 293 -3.07 -22.31 23.36
C GLU A 293 -1.84 -22.87 24.09
N THR A 294 -1.81 -24.19 24.27
CA THR A 294 -0.68 -24.89 24.91
C THR A 294 0.07 -25.77 23.91
N ASP A 295 1.38 -25.92 24.11
CA ASP A 295 2.15 -26.96 23.43
C ASP A 295 1.87 -28.37 24.02
N ASN A 296 2.54 -29.39 23.47
CA ASN A 296 2.42 -30.76 23.96
C ASN A 296 2.95 -30.96 25.39
N SER A 297 3.69 -29.99 25.93
CA SER A 297 4.22 -30.00 27.30
C SER A 297 3.30 -29.24 28.28
N GLY A 298 2.21 -28.64 27.79
CA GLY A 298 1.30 -27.83 28.58
C GLY A 298 1.76 -26.38 28.79
N ASN A 299 2.81 -25.93 28.11
CA ASN A 299 3.28 -24.54 28.17
C ASN A 299 2.37 -23.65 27.34
N TYR A 300 2.03 -22.47 27.85
CA TYR A 300 1.18 -21.52 27.15
C TYR A 300 1.95 -20.68 26.12
N HIS A 301 1.37 -20.53 24.93
CA HIS A 301 1.90 -19.77 23.81
C HIS A 301 0.82 -18.81 23.28
N PRO A 302 0.65 -17.63 23.88
CA PRO A 302 -0.34 -16.68 23.44
C PRO A 302 0.06 -15.98 22.14
N PHE A 303 -0.92 -15.79 21.26
CA PHE A 303 -0.77 -15.07 20.00
C PHE A 303 -1.85 -14.01 19.84
N MET A 304 -1.46 -12.86 19.29
CA MET A 304 -2.37 -11.94 18.62
C MET A 304 -2.50 -12.39 17.17
N CYS A 305 -3.71 -12.79 16.80
CA CYS A 305 -4.03 -13.26 15.46
C CYS A 305 -4.72 -12.13 14.68
N ILE A 306 -4.24 -11.86 13.46
CA ILE A 306 -4.70 -10.75 12.62
C ILE A 306 -5.14 -11.31 11.28
N ALA A 307 -6.44 -11.27 11.00
CA ALA A 307 -6.97 -11.52 9.68
C ALA A 307 -6.93 -10.20 8.89
N SER A 308 -6.27 -10.20 7.74
CA SER A 308 -6.03 -8.99 6.96
C SER A 308 -6.07 -9.22 5.45
N TYR A 309 -6.36 -8.15 4.72
CA TYR A 309 -6.32 -8.10 3.28
C TYR A 309 -5.14 -7.27 2.77
N SER A 310 -4.63 -7.56 1.58
CA SER A 310 -3.63 -6.71 0.90
C SER A 310 -4.23 -5.40 0.37
N ILE A 311 -4.89 -4.63 1.23
CA ILE A 311 -5.55 -3.37 0.89
C ILE A 311 -5.05 -2.26 1.81
N THR A 312 -4.85 -1.09 1.21
CA THR A 312 -4.55 0.15 1.91
C THR A 312 -5.75 1.11 1.82
N ASP A 313 -5.86 2.01 2.78
CA ASP A 313 -6.92 3.03 2.86
C ASP A 313 -6.65 4.28 2.01
N ARG A 314 -5.58 4.24 1.20
CA ARG A 314 -5.06 5.33 0.36
C ARG A 314 -4.59 4.81 -1.01
N PRO A 315 -4.37 5.69 -2.00
CA PRO A 315 -3.85 5.27 -3.31
C PRO A 315 -2.46 4.61 -3.19
N ASN A 316 -2.20 3.59 -4.02
CA ASN A 316 -0.96 2.81 -3.95
C ASN A 316 0.19 3.33 -4.83
N HIS A 317 -0.11 4.13 -5.86
CA HIS A 317 0.87 4.69 -6.80
C HIS A 317 1.73 3.67 -7.59
N LEU A 318 1.23 2.45 -7.80
CA LEU A 318 1.96 1.40 -8.54
C LEU A 318 2.26 1.78 -10.01
N LEU A 319 1.46 2.69 -10.59
CA LEU A 319 1.71 3.19 -11.93
C LEU A 319 2.97 4.07 -12.03
N ASP A 320 3.43 4.65 -10.92
CA ASP A 320 4.59 5.53 -10.88
C ASP A 320 5.92 4.78 -10.73
N VAL A 321 5.88 3.48 -10.40
CA VAL A 321 7.09 2.66 -10.20
C VAL A 321 7.94 2.65 -11.47
N PRO A 322 9.21 3.12 -11.44
CA PRO A 322 10.01 3.24 -12.65
C PRO A 322 10.30 1.88 -13.28
N ARG A 323 10.68 0.88 -12.49
CA ARG A 323 11.02 -0.47 -12.96
C ARG A 323 10.32 -1.53 -12.12
N PRO A 324 9.01 -1.77 -12.31
CA PRO A 324 8.31 -2.81 -11.56
C PRO A 324 8.81 -4.21 -11.94
N PRO A 325 8.59 -5.22 -11.08
CA PRO A 325 8.93 -6.61 -11.38
C PRO A 325 8.36 -7.11 -12.70
N GLY A 326 9.17 -7.88 -13.42
CA GLY A 326 8.72 -8.63 -14.59
C GLY A 326 7.96 -9.90 -14.22
N ASP A 327 7.04 -10.32 -15.08
CA ASP A 327 6.24 -11.55 -14.95
C ASP A 327 7.06 -12.86 -14.94
N GLY A 328 8.35 -12.78 -15.29
CA GLY A 328 9.26 -13.93 -15.33
C GLY A 328 9.29 -14.67 -16.66
N THR A 329 8.62 -14.14 -17.69
CA THR A 329 8.71 -14.65 -19.05
C THR A 329 9.92 -14.03 -19.75
N GLY A 330 11.05 -14.74 -19.69
CA GLY A 330 12.28 -14.32 -20.35
C GLY A 330 13.01 -13.15 -19.68
N GLY A 331 13.73 -12.36 -20.48
CA GLY A 331 14.47 -11.19 -20.00
C GLY A 331 13.55 -9.98 -19.78
N TYR A 332 13.91 -9.10 -18.85
CA TYR A 332 13.09 -7.95 -18.43
C TYR A 332 12.52 -7.13 -19.60
N GLY A 333 13.34 -6.84 -20.62
CA GLY A 333 12.93 -6.02 -21.77
C GLY A 333 11.81 -6.60 -22.62
N SER A 334 11.54 -7.92 -22.54
CA SER A 334 10.42 -8.58 -23.22
C SER A 334 9.28 -9.00 -22.28
N SER A 335 9.49 -8.91 -20.96
CA SER A 335 8.50 -9.30 -19.96
C SER A 335 7.42 -8.24 -19.82
N LYS A 336 6.22 -8.66 -19.43
CA LYS A 336 5.21 -7.73 -18.89
C LYS A 336 5.56 -7.38 -17.45
N VAL A 337 5.07 -6.24 -16.95
CA VAL A 337 5.40 -5.72 -15.60
C VAL A 337 4.18 -5.57 -14.69
N THR A 338 4.39 -5.75 -13.39
CA THR A 338 3.35 -5.65 -12.36
C THR A 338 3.07 -4.18 -12.00
N ARG A 339 1.91 -3.65 -12.42
CA ARG A 339 1.50 -2.26 -12.12
C ARG A 339 0.13 -2.15 -11.46
N ASP A 340 -0.47 -3.30 -11.22
CA ASP A 340 -1.80 -3.45 -10.68
C ASP A 340 -1.72 -4.47 -9.53
N ALA A 341 -2.68 -4.45 -8.62
CA ALA A 341 -2.73 -5.34 -7.46
C ALA A 341 -4.10 -5.99 -7.32
N THR A 342 -4.12 -7.18 -6.72
CA THR A 342 -5.32 -7.96 -6.44
C THR A 342 -5.43 -8.29 -4.96
N LEU A 343 -6.65 -8.47 -4.47
CA LEU A 343 -6.94 -8.87 -3.11
C LEU A 343 -6.20 -10.17 -2.76
N GLN A 344 -5.29 -10.08 -1.79
CA GLN A 344 -4.74 -11.23 -1.08
C GLN A 344 -5.27 -11.26 0.34
N GLN A 345 -5.18 -12.45 0.93
CA GLN A 345 -5.73 -12.80 2.21
C GLN A 345 -4.61 -13.30 3.12
N TYR A 346 -4.50 -12.73 4.31
CA TYR A 346 -3.50 -13.11 5.29
C TYR A 346 -4.13 -13.42 6.64
N LEU A 347 -3.56 -14.41 7.33
CA LEU A 347 -3.82 -14.66 8.74
C LEU A 347 -2.47 -14.69 9.46
N PHE A 348 -2.12 -13.57 10.09
CA PHE A 348 -0.88 -13.43 10.83
C PHE A 348 -1.05 -13.92 12.26
N LYS A 349 0.04 -14.41 12.85
CA LYS A 349 0.15 -14.80 14.26
C LYS A 349 1.35 -14.10 14.86
N ILE A 350 1.12 -13.19 15.79
CA ILE A 350 2.16 -12.42 16.48
C ILE A 350 2.33 -12.99 17.90
N PRO A 351 3.47 -13.60 18.24
CA PRO A 351 3.70 -14.16 19.56
C PRO A 351 3.73 -13.04 20.61
N MET A 352 3.06 -13.26 21.74
CA MET A 352 2.92 -12.24 22.79
C MET A 352 3.73 -12.53 24.05
N LYS A 353 4.06 -13.79 24.31
CA LYS A 353 4.92 -14.18 25.43
C LYS A 353 6.34 -13.67 25.19
N ASP A 354 7.01 -13.24 26.25
CA ASP A 354 8.42 -12.90 26.18
C ASP A 354 9.27 -14.18 26.13
N TYR A 355 9.86 -14.45 24.96
CA TYR A 355 10.83 -15.54 24.78
C TYR A 355 12.28 -15.04 24.89
N GLY A 356 12.48 -13.77 25.24
CA GLY A 356 13.77 -13.09 25.17
C GLY A 356 14.07 -12.58 23.76
N VAL A 357 15.33 -12.17 23.57
CA VAL A 357 15.89 -11.70 22.29
C VAL A 357 17.11 -12.54 21.93
N VAL A 358 17.40 -12.64 20.64
CA VAL A 358 18.59 -13.34 20.15
C VAL A 358 19.87 -12.56 20.43
N SER A 359 20.98 -13.26 20.62
CA SER A 359 22.32 -12.66 20.71
C SER A 359 23.03 -12.68 19.36
N ASN A 360 22.75 -13.67 18.52
CA ASN A 360 23.28 -13.78 17.16
C ASN A 360 22.14 -13.99 16.17
N ILE A 361 22.35 -13.52 14.94
CA ILE A 361 21.36 -13.63 13.86
C ILE A 361 20.98 -15.08 13.53
N THR A 362 21.87 -16.03 13.78
CA THR A 362 21.65 -17.46 13.55
C THR A 362 21.09 -18.21 14.75
N ASP A 363 20.79 -17.53 15.86
CA ASP A 363 20.19 -18.18 17.03
C ASP A 363 18.79 -18.73 16.67
N ASN A 364 18.08 -18.05 15.77
CA ASN A 364 16.88 -18.57 15.14
C ASN A 364 17.22 -19.38 13.89
N THR A 365 16.70 -20.60 13.81
CA THR A 365 16.86 -21.46 12.63
C THR A 365 15.78 -21.15 11.60
N MET A 366 16.18 -20.60 10.45
CA MET A 366 15.30 -20.36 9.32
C MET A 366 15.40 -21.53 8.32
N GLY A 367 14.27 -22.03 7.82
CA GLY A 367 14.26 -23.17 6.89
C GLY A 367 14.97 -22.88 5.56
N THR A 368 14.67 -21.76 4.92
CA THR A 368 15.38 -21.26 3.73
C THR A 368 15.35 -19.75 3.75
N THR A 369 16.52 -19.11 3.74
CA THR A 369 16.63 -17.65 3.72
C THR A 369 16.70 -17.11 2.29
N LEU A 370 16.51 -15.80 2.12
CA LEU A 370 16.78 -15.09 0.86
C LEU A 370 18.19 -15.41 0.33
N ARG A 371 19.18 -15.39 1.22
CA ARG A 371 20.56 -15.72 0.88
C ARG A 371 20.69 -17.15 0.36
N ASP A 372 20.11 -18.13 1.05
CA ASP A 372 20.25 -19.54 0.69
C ASP A 372 19.62 -19.83 -0.68
N ASP A 373 18.47 -19.23 -0.96
CA ASP A 373 17.75 -19.36 -2.23
C ASP A 373 18.52 -18.76 -3.41
N TYR A 374 19.12 -17.58 -3.19
CA TYR A 374 19.95 -16.94 -4.20
C TYR A 374 21.22 -17.74 -4.49
N ILE A 375 21.91 -18.23 -3.46
CA ILE A 375 23.13 -19.05 -3.61
C ILE A 375 22.82 -20.38 -4.30
N ALA A 376 21.65 -20.98 -4.05
CA ALA A 376 21.24 -22.21 -4.73
C ALA A 376 21.19 -22.03 -6.27
N SER A 377 20.80 -20.84 -6.73
CA SER A 377 20.79 -20.49 -8.17
C SER A 377 22.10 -19.84 -8.64
N ASN A 378 22.94 -19.35 -7.73
CA ASN A 378 24.20 -18.65 -8.01
C ASN A 378 25.34 -19.18 -7.13
N PRO A 379 25.84 -20.42 -7.34
CA PRO A 379 26.78 -21.07 -6.41
C PRO A 379 28.13 -20.38 -6.25
N SER A 380 28.51 -19.52 -7.22
CA SER A 380 29.72 -18.71 -7.16
C SER A 380 29.57 -17.45 -6.32
N TYR A 381 28.35 -17.12 -5.88
CA TYR A 381 28.07 -15.95 -5.06
C TYR A 381 28.38 -16.23 -3.59
N SER A 382 29.23 -15.40 -2.99
CA SER A 382 29.66 -15.55 -1.59
C SER A 382 29.43 -14.23 -0.84
N VAL A 383 28.22 -14.08 -0.29
CA VAL A 383 27.91 -13.00 0.67
C VAL A 383 27.89 -13.56 2.09
N GLY A 384 28.41 -12.79 3.05
CA GLY A 384 28.27 -13.08 4.48
C GLY A 384 26.81 -12.99 4.93
N VAL A 385 26.45 -13.68 6.00
CA VAL A 385 25.13 -13.59 6.62
C VAL A 385 24.98 -12.23 7.33
N ASN A 386 23.85 -11.55 7.15
CA ASN A 386 23.49 -10.30 7.83
C ASN A 386 21.96 -10.19 8.03
N CYS A 387 21.49 -9.19 8.78
CA CYS A 387 20.07 -8.97 9.15
C CYS A 387 19.13 -8.85 7.94
N TYR A 388 19.65 -8.44 6.79
CA TYR A 388 18.85 -8.23 5.59
C TYR A 388 18.76 -9.45 4.67
N ASN A 389 19.77 -10.34 4.69
CA ASN A 389 19.81 -11.51 3.82
C ASN A 389 19.51 -12.83 4.54
N TYR A 390 19.61 -12.85 5.87
CA TYR A 390 19.09 -13.93 6.72
C TYR A 390 17.62 -13.67 7.07
N ALA A 391 16.82 -13.46 6.04
CA ALA A 391 15.41 -13.14 6.17
C ALA A 391 14.54 -14.16 5.42
N SER A 392 13.26 -14.21 5.76
CA SER A 392 12.26 -14.97 5.00
C SER A 392 12.25 -14.53 3.53
N LYS A 393 11.81 -15.40 2.61
CA LYS A 393 11.54 -15.04 1.21
C LYS A 393 10.16 -14.41 0.99
N SER A 394 9.38 -14.32 2.06
CA SER A 394 8.01 -13.81 2.08
C SER A 394 7.90 -12.67 3.10
N GLY A 395 6.87 -12.64 3.94
CA GLY A 395 6.71 -11.60 4.95
C GLY A 395 7.65 -11.77 6.15
N LEU A 396 7.95 -10.66 6.80
CA LEU A 396 8.65 -10.56 8.08
C LEU A 396 7.73 -10.06 9.20
N GLY A 397 6.72 -9.25 8.87
CA GLY A 397 5.82 -8.68 9.85
C GLY A 397 4.54 -8.11 9.23
N VAL A 398 3.78 -7.39 10.05
CA VAL A 398 2.52 -6.73 9.69
C VAL A 398 2.50 -5.29 10.19
N THR A 399 2.08 -4.36 9.34
CA THR A 399 1.90 -2.93 9.65
C THR A 399 0.54 -2.66 10.31
N ILE A 400 0.40 -1.47 10.92
CA ILE A 400 -0.82 -1.03 11.62
C ILE A 400 -2.04 -0.90 10.70
N ASP A 401 -1.82 -0.72 9.38
CA ASP A 401 -2.87 -0.74 8.37
C ASP A 401 -3.24 -2.16 7.90
N GLY A 402 -2.48 -3.18 8.33
CA GLY A 402 -2.73 -4.61 8.06
C GLY A 402 -1.89 -5.21 6.94
N LEU A 403 -1.10 -4.41 6.23
CA LEU A 403 -0.27 -4.93 5.14
C LEU A 403 0.92 -5.73 5.68
N VAL A 404 1.34 -6.71 4.88
CA VAL A 404 2.54 -7.49 5.16
C VAL A 404 3.79 -6.66 4.84
N MET A 405 4.80 -6.78 5.69
CA MET A 405 6.14 -6.20 5.49
C MET A 405 7.03 -7.28 4.89
N TYR A 406 7.66 -7.01 3.75
CA TYR A 406 8.62 -7.92 3.13
C TYR A 406 10.06 -7.45 3.41
N PRO A 407 11.05 -8.35 3.31
CA PRO A 407 12.45 -7.99 3.45
C PRO A 407 12.82 -6.91 2.44
N ILE A 408 13.69 -6.00 2.85
CA ILE A 408 14.17 -4.92 2.00
C ILE A 408 14.86 -5.43 0.72
N MET A 409 15.48 -6.60 0.78
CA MET A 409 16.13 -7.27 -0.36
C MET A 409 15.13 -8.14 -1.13
N ASN A 410 15.17 -8.04 -2.46
CA ASN A 410 14.41 -8.95 -3.33
C ASN A 410 15.14 -10.31 -3.48
N ASN A 411 14.57 -11.22 -4.28
CA ASN A 411 15.13 -12.56 -4.49
C ASN A 411 16.50 -12.59 -5.18
N ASN A 412 17.00 -11.45 -5.69
CA ASN A 412 18.37 -11.32 -6.18
C ASN A 412 19.33 -10.77 -5.12
N VAL A 413 18.90 -10.69 -3.85
CA VAL A 413 19.66 -10.18 -2.70
C VAL A 413 20.16 -8.75 -2.95
N VAL A 414 19.32 -7.94 -3.60
CA VAL A 414 19.53 -6.50 -3.80
C VAL A 414 18.33 -5.74 -3.23
N PRO A 415 18.52 -4.58 -2.60
CA PRO A 415 17.40 -3.78 -2.09
C PRO A 415 16.41 -3.40 -3.19
N ALA A 416 15.10 -3.55 -2.96
CA ALA A 416 14.07 -3.18 -3.93
C ALA A 416 14.14 -1.69 -4.35
N GLN A 417 14.57 -0.83 -3.41
CA GLN A 417 14.92 0.58 -3.63
C GLN A 417 15.97 0.76 -4.74
N SER A 418 17.07 -0.01 -4.68
CA SER A 418 18.23 0.13 -5.60
C SER A 418 17.90 -0.19 -7.06
N VAL A 419 16.83 -0.95 -7.28
CA VAL A 419 16.36 -1.36 -8.61
C VAL A 419 15.04 -0.68 -9.02
N ALA A 420 14.61 0.34 -8.27
CA ALA A 420 13.42 1.16 -8.54
C ALA A 420 12.11 0.36 -8.68
N GLU A 421 11.94 -0.63 -7.80
CA GLU A 421 10.81 -1.57 -7.79
C GLU A 421 9.65 -1.15 -6.85
N ILE A 422 9.76 0.00 -6.19
CA ILE A 422 8.79 0.45 -5.18
C ILE A 422 8.21 1.83 -5.47
N THR A 423 7.08 2.15 -4.83
CA THR A 423 6.39 3.44 -4.94
C THR A 423 6.97 4.46 -3.95
N SER A 424 6.56 5.74 -4.06
CA SER A 424 7.01 6.80 -3.14
C SER A 424 6.67 6.53 -1.66
N SER A 425 5.66 5.69 -1.40
CA SER A 425 5.26 5.28 -0.05
C SER A 425 5.83 3.91 0.37
N GLY A 426 6.73 3.34 -0.44
CA GLY A 426 7.40 2.07 -0.13
C GLY A 426 6.61 0.81 -0.50
N PHE A 427 5.51 0.93 -1.24
CA PHE A 427 4.75 -0.22 -1.71
C PHE A 427 5.43 -0.97 -2.84
N HIS A 428 5.19 -2.28 -2.88
CA HIS A 428 5.64 -3.18 -3.93
C HIS A 428 4.53 -4.14 -4.32
N VAL A 429 4.60 -4.64 -5.56
CA VAL A 429 3.84 -5.79 -6.03
C VAL A 429 4.73 -6.70 -6.86
N GLY A 430 4.97 -7.89 -6.33
CA GLY A 430 5.64 -8.98 -7.05
C GLY A 430 4.67 -9.76 -7.95
N ARG A 431 5.14 -10.88 -8.49
CA ARG A 431 4.36 -11.73 -9.42
C ARG A 431 3.07 -12.31 -8.83
N GLY A 432 2.93 -12.32 -7.50
CA GLY A 432 1.73 -12.77 -6.81
C GLY A 432 0.59 -11.74 -6.80
N MET A 433 0.82 -10.50 -7.25
CA MET A 433 -0.16 -9.40 -7.29
C MET A 433 -0.66 -8.86 -5.94
N GLY A 434 -0.12 -9.34 -4.81
CA GLY A 434 -0.41 -8.79 -3.48
C GLY A 434 0.40 -7.54 -3.18
N LEU A 435 -0.28 -6.46 -2.79
CA LEU A 435 0.36 -5.25 -2.28
C LEU A 435 1.02 -5.52 -0.93
N HIS A 436 2.24 -5.02 -0.74
CA HIS A 436 2.98 -5.10 0.51
C HIS A 436 4.05 -4.00 0.60
N TYR A 437 4.61 -3.80 1.80
CA TYR A 437 5.72 -2.86 2.01
C TYR A 437 7.08 -3.52 1.81
N HIS A 438 8.02 -2.76 1.27
CA HIS A 438 9.45 -3.09 1.24
C HIS A 438 10.32 -2.04 1.91
N ALA A 439 9.76 -0.84 2.17
CA ALA A 439 10.48 0.27 2.77
C ALA A 439 9.53 1.24 3.47
N ASP A 440 10.03 1.97 4.45
CA ASP A 440 9.29 3.08 5.07
C ASP A 440 9.34 4.35 4.19
N GLY A 441 8.18 4.70 3.62
CA GLY A 441 8.00 5.88 2.77
C GLY A 441 8.13 7.22 3.50
N HIS A 442 7.79 7.28 4.80
CA HIS A 442 7.88 8.53 5.57
C HIS A 442 9.30 9.00 5.70
N GLY A 443 10.19 8.06 6.00
CA GLY A 443 11.60 8.35 6.08
C GLY A 443 12.17 8.95 4.79
N ALA A 444 11.75 8.44 3.63
CA ALA A 444 12.29 8.82 2.32
C ALA A 444 11.66 10.10 1.76
N HIS A 445 10.37 10.30 2.01
CA HIS A 445 9.59 11.38 1.44
C HIS A 445 8.35 11.63 2.28
N ASP A 446 8.32 12.71 3.07
CA ASP A 446 7.10 13.10 3.77
C ASP A 446 6.07 13.62 2.77
N THR A 447 5.15 12.73 2.38
CA THR A 447 4.06 13.02 1.46
C THR A 447 2.76 13.36 2.19
N SER A 448 2.75 13.32 3.54
CA SER A 448 1.54 13.43 4.38
C SER A 448 0.50 12.31 4.19
N PHE A 449 0.81 11.26 3.43
CA PHE A 449 -0.03 10.07 3.25
C PHE A 449 0.79 8.77 3.28
N ASN A 450 1.93 8.78 3.97
CA ASN A 450 2.64 7.56 4.31
C ASN A 450 1.93 6.80 5.44
N LEU A 451 2.43 5.61 5.79
CA LEU A 451 1.89 4.78 6.89
C LEU A 451 1.77 5.56 8.20
N TYR A 452 2.78 6.40 8.47
CA TYR A 452 2.84 7.39 9.52
C TYR A 452 3.51 8.65 8.95
N ASN A 453 3.29 9.81 9.55
CA ASN A 453 3.81 11.09 9.07
C ASN A 453 4.21 11.98 10.25
N THR A 454 4.87 13.11 10.01
CA THR A 454 5.32 14.04 11.07
C THR A 454 4.16 14.51 11.97
N HIS A 455 2.93 14.57 11.46
CA HIS A 455 1.76 14.89 12.29
C HIS A 455 1.50 13.89 13.43
N ASP A 456 1.90 12.62 13.25
CA ASP A 456 1.68 11.55 14.23
C ASP A 456 2.63 11.67 15.44
N TYR A 457 3.62 12.57 15.38
CA TYR A 457 4.55 12.85 16.48
C TYR A 457 3.97 13.88 17.47
N HIS A 458 2.98 14.68 17.05
CA HIS A 458 2.42 15.76 17.85
C HIS A 458 1.75 15.22 19.13
N ASP A 459 2.08 15.81 20.28
CA ASP A 459 1.64 15.40 21.63
C ASP A 459 2.06 13.98 22.08
N HIS A 460 2.97 13.33 21.36
CA HIS A 460 3.51 12.02 21.72
C HIS A 460 4.92 12.14 22.33
N LYS A 461 5.34 11.10 23.06
CA LYS A 461 6.68 11.03 23.71
C LYS A 461 7.59 9.96 23.14
N HIS A 462 7.15 9.33 22.05
CA HIS A 462 7.86 8.31 21.34
C HIS A 462 7.36 8.31 19.89
N PRO A 463 8.17 7.88 18.91
CA PRO A 463 7.66 7.61 17.57
C PRO A 463 6.43 6.70 17.60
N PRO A 464 5.52 6.79 16.62
CA PRO A 464 4.27 6.01 16.61
C PRO A 464 4.54 4.52 16.46
N LEU A 465 3.68 3.68 17.05
CA LEU A 465 3.69 2.22 16.82
C LEU A 465 3.12 1.96 15.41
N VAL A 466 3.94 1.40 14.52
CA VAL A 466 3.58 1.22 13.10
C VAL A 466 3.41 -0.24 12.70
N GLY A 467 3.84 -1.20 13.51
CA GLY A 467 3.73 -2.62 13.17
C GLY A 467 4.24 -3.57 14.24
N PHE A 468 4.24 -4.86 13.87
CA PHE A 468 4.89 -5.93 14.62
C PHE A 468 5.64 -6.85 13.66
N GLY A 469 6.82 -7.27 14.10
CA GLY A 469 7.49 -8.43 13.51
C GLY A 469 6.77 -9.73 13.82
N PHE A 470 6.94 -10.74 12.97
CA PHE A 470 6.47 -12.10 13.23
C PHE A 470 7.20 -12.77 14.40
N ASP A 471 8.31 -12.20 14.86
CA ASP A 471 9.00 -12.54 16.11
C ASP A 471 8.32 -11.95 17.37
N GLY A 472 7.27 -11.16 17.20
CA GLY A 472 6.51 -10.55 18.28
C GLY A 472 7.08 -9.22 18.78
N ILE A 473 8.11 -8.68 18.14
CA ILE A 473 8.72 -7.40 18.52
C ILE A 473 7.96 -6.25 17.85
N ALA A 474 7.64 -5.23 18.65
CA ALA A 474 6.96 -4.02 18.20
C ALA A 474 7.88 -3.20 17.28
N LEU A 475 7.31 -2.67 16.20
CA LEU A 475 7.98 -1.77 15.27
C LEU A 475 7.41 -0.36 15.40
N TYR A 476 8.29 0.59 15.66
CA TYR A 476 7.97 2.01 15.77
C TYR A 476 8.49 2.80 14.56
N GLY A 477 7.87 3.95 14.29
CA GLY A 477 8.37 4.90 13.30
C GLY A 477 9.76 5.42 13.66
N ARG A 478 10.39 6.14 12.74
CA ARG A 478 11.75 6.65 12.93
C ARG A 478 11.85 7.73 14.01
N TYR A 479 13.05 7.97 14.54
CA TYR A 479 13.32 9.23 15.22
C TYR A 479 13.50 10.37 14.22
N GLU A 480 13.04 11.56 14.58
CA GLU A 480 13.18 12.79 13.81
C GLU A 480 13.96 13.85 14.60
N ASP A 481 14.83 14.59 13.92
CA ASP A 481 15.73 15.56 14.55
C ASP A 481 14.97 16.70 15.28
N ASP A 482 13.79 17.07 14.78
CA ASP A 482 12.89 18.06 15.37
C ASP A 482 12.13 17.54 16.61
N HIS A 483 12.19 16.23 16.87
CA HIS A 483 11.56 15.54 18.00
C HIS A 483 12.59 14.91 18.96
N SER A 484 13.73 15.59 19.14
CA SER A 484 14.83 15.11 20.00
C SER A 484 14.52 14.99 21.50
N ASP A 485 13.36 15.44 21.97
CA ASP A 485 12.87 15.26 23.34
C ASP A 485 12.12 13.94 23.55
N MET A 486 11.90 13.15 22.49
CA MET A 486 11.25 11.85 22.59
C MET A 486 12.10 10.84 23.37
N HIS A 487 11.42 9.97 24.11
CA HIS A 487 12.06 8.89 24.86
C HIS A 487 12.87 8.00 23.91
N GLY A 488 14.10 7.66 24.30
CA GLY A 488 14.99 6.80 23.52
C GLY A 488 15.73 7.47 22.36
N TYR A 489 15.46 8.74 22.04
CA TYR A 489 16.12 9.44 20.91
C TYR A 489 17.66 9.37 20.93
N GLY A 490 18.25 9.47 22.12
CA GLY A 490 19.71 9.39 22.32
C GLY A 490 20.27 7.97 22.46
N THR A 491 19.41 6.93 22.41
CA THR A 491 19.81 5.53 22.55
C THR A 491 20.07 4.95 21.17
N ALA A 492 21.31 4.53 20.91
CA ALA A 492 21.69 3.95 19.62
C ALA A 492 20.90 2.66 19.34
N LEU A 493 20.52 2.48 18.07
CA LEU A 493 19.98 1.20 17.58
C LEU A 493 21.10 0.17 17.47
N ASP A 494 20.76 -1.09 17.71
CA ASP A 494 21.64 -2.23 17.51
C ASP A 494 21.67 -2.68 16.04
N ALA A 495 22.32 -3.83 15.77
CA ALA A 495 22.47 -4.36 14.42
C ALA A 495 21.17 -4.85 13.76
N TYR A 496 20.08 -4.98 14.53
CA TYR A 496 18.74 -5.36 14.06
C TYR A 496 17.80 -4.14 13.96
N GLY A 497 18.35 -2.93 14.13
CA GLY A 497 17.54 -1.71 14.09
C GLY A 497 16.66 -1.50 15.32
N GLY A 498 16.97 -2.15 16.44
CA GLY A 498 16.21 -2.05 17.68
C GLY A 498 17.00 -1.54 18.86
N HIS A 499 16.31 -1.17 19.93
CA HIS A 499 16.92 -0.84 21.21
C HIS A 499 15.93 -1.04 22.37
N GLU A 500 16.38 -0.81 23.60
CA GLU A 500 15.53 -0.80 24.79
C GLU A 500 15.71 0.50 25.58
N HIS A 501 14.61 1.02 26.13
CA HIS A 501 14.63 2.13 27.09
C HIS A 501 13.31 2.22 27.87
N GLY A 502 13.38 2.78 29.08
CA GLY A 502 12.21 3.04 29.92
C GLY A 502 11.33 1.81 30.11
N ASN A 503 10.03 1.97 29.82
CA ASN A 503 9.02 0.92 29.93
C ASN A 503 8.56 0.38 28.56
N TYR A 504 9.30 0.67 27.48
CA TYR A 504 8.94 0.26 26.12
C TYR A 504 9.37 -1.18 25.80
N GLY A 505 10.25 -1.77 26.62
CA GLY A 505 10.90 -3.05 26.31
C GLY A 505 11.84 -2.91 25.10
N TYR A 506 12.37 -4.02 24.61
CA TYR A 506 13.10 -4.04 23.33
C TYR A 506 12.12 -3.86 22.16
N HIS A 507 12.43 -2.98 21.22
CA HIS A 507 11.59 -2.70 20.06
C HIS A 507 12.42 -2.21 18.87
N TYR A 508 11.89 -2.43 17.66
CA TYR A 508 12.49 -1.95 16.42
C TYR A 508 12.05 -0.52 16.10
N HIS A 509 12.88 0.17 15.32
CA HIS A 509 12.54 1.43 14.69
C HIS A 509 12.73 1.35 13.18
N CYS A 510 11.84 2.00 12.44
CA CYS A 510 12.16 2.44 11.09
C CYS A 510 13.43 3.30 11.17
N HIS A 511 14.43 2.95 10.39
CA HIS A 511 15.73 3.60 10.45
C HIS A 511 16.38 3.54 9.09
N SER A 512 17.52 4.21 8.99
CA SER A 512 18.24 4.46 7.77
C SER A 512 19.57 3.72 7.79
N VAL A 513 19.88 2.91 6.78
CA VAL A 513 21.23 2.33 6.62
C VAL A 513 21.82 2.56 5.23
N SER A 514 23.15 2.74 5.17
CA SER A 514 23.90 2.78 3.91
C SER A 514 23.68 1.51 3.10
N ILE A 515 23.49 1.66 1.77
CA ILE A 515 23.19 0.52 0.91
C ILE A 515 24.25 -0.56 1.08
N ILE A 516 23.78 -1.73 1.51
CA ILE A 516 24.55 -2.96 1.52
C ILE A 516 24.36 -3.58 0.13
N ASN A 517 25.09 -3.08 -0.86
CA ASN A 517 25.19 -3.80 -2.11
C ASN A 517 26.05 -5.05 -1.86
N GLY A 518 25.52 -6.23 -2.20
CA GLY A 518 26.35 -7.41 -2.43
C GLY A 518 27.30 -7.27 -3.64
N VAL A 519 27.30 -6.09 -4.28
CA VAL A 519 28.18 -5.67 -5.36
C VAL A 519 28.58 -4.19 -5.12
N ASP A 520 29.62 -4.00 -4.32
CA ASP A 520 30.55 -2.85 -4.29
C ASP A 520 30.13 -1.61 -5.11
N GLN A 521 29.52 -0.60 -4.46
CA GLN A 521 29.77 0.85 -4.67
C GLN A 521 29.29 1.67 -3.46
N ASP A 522 30.13 2.63 -3.10
CA ASP A 522 30.07 3.59 -2.00
C ASP A 522 29.09 4.74 -2.32
N THR A 523 27.98 4.87 -1.59
CA THR A 523 27.22 6.12 -1.40
C THR A 523 26.38 6.07 -0.12
N SER A 524 26.30 7.23 0.54
CA SER A 524 25.60 7.54 1.80
C SER A 524 24.08 7.46 1.68
N GLU A 525 23.57 6.26 1.45
CA GLU A 525 22.15 6.02 1.22
C GLU A 525 21.47 5.50 2.47
N THR A 526 20.15 5.52 2.48
CA THR A 526 19.35 5.34 3.68
C THR A 526 18.24 4.36 3.31
N LEU A 527 18.45 3.10 3.65
CA LEU A 527 17.48 2.02 3.56
C LEU A 527 16.49 2.16 4.71
N PHE A 528 15.19 2.28 4.42
CA PHE A 528 14.14 2.44 5.42
C PHE A 528 13.57 1.08 5.79
N VAL A 529 14.12 0.48 6.84
CA VAL A 529 13.90 -0.93 7.16
C VAL A 529 12.70 -1.11 8.08
N GLU A 530 11.74 -1.93 7.66
CA GLU A 530 10.77 -2.58 8.55
C GLU A 530 11.34 -3.96 8.92
N ASP A 531 12.20 -4.02 9.94
CA ASP A 531 12.90 -5.27 10.31
C ASP A 531 11.99 -6.18 11.14
N SER A 532 12.03 -7.46 10.80
CA SER A 532 11.52 -8.57 11.61
C SER A 532 12.10 -9.89 11.10
N SER A 533 13.42 -9.90 10.92
CA SER A 533 14.25 -10.98 10.37
C SER A 533 14.28 -12.28 11.18
N ASN A 534 13.22 -12.61 11.92
CA ASN A 534 13.25 -13.69 12.90
C ASN A 534 11.94 -14.48 13.04
N TRP A 535 11.24 -14.89 11.97
CA TRP A 535 10.46 -16.13 11.97
C TRP A 535 9.92 -16.56 10.60
N ASN A 536 9.67 -17.86 10.45
CA ASN A 536 9.04 -18.48 9.29
C ASN A 536 7.73 -19.12 9.76
N VAL A 537 6.60 -18.78 9.14
CA VAL A 537 5.39 -19.61 9.23
C VAL A 537 5.58 -20.71 8.19
N SER A 538 6.03 -21.89 8.63
CA SER A 538 5.91 -23.07 7.77
C SER A 538 4.42 -23.35 7.59
N ASP A 539 3.94 -23.24 6.36
CA ASP A 539 2.73 -23.92 5.89
C ASP A 539 2.86 -25.41 6.25
N ASN A 540 2.24 -25.81 7.37
CA ASN A 540 1.84 -27.17 7.77
C ASN A 540 1.85 -27.40 9.30
N THR A 541 1.15 -26.56 10.06
CA THR A 541 0.63 -27.03 11.34
C THR A 541 -0.87 -26.79 11.39
N ASN A 542 -1.62 -27.87 11.11
CA ASN A 542 -2.94 -28.05 11.69
C ASN A 542 -2.80 -27.89 13.21
N VAL A 543 -3.25 -26.77 13.75
CA VAL A 543 -3.66 -26.63 15.15
C VAL A 543 -4.98 -25.88 15.18
#